data_AF-A0A8S2YUD4-F1
#
_entry.id   AF-A0A8S2YUD4-F1
#
_cell.length_a   1.000
_cell.length_b   1.000
_cell.length_c   1.000
_cell.angle_alpha   90.00
_cell.angle_beta   90.00
_cell.angle_gamma   90.00
#
_symmetry.space_group_name_H-M   'P 1'
#
loop_
_entity.id
_entity.type
_entity.pdbx_description
1 polymer ?
#
loop_
_entity_poly.entity_id
_entity_poly.type
_entity_poly.pdbx_seq_one_letter_code
_entity_poly.pdbx_strand_id
1 'polypeptide(L)' 'MEIFAMACTNLAAKIEENARRIRDVINVFHHIKQVRSGKTIRPLLVDQAYIDRKSEVIKA' A
#
# COMPACT_ATOMS: atom_id res chain seq x y z
N MET A 1 -2.73 -8.03 9.05
CA MET A 1 -1.46 -8.42 8.38
C MET A 1 -1.10 -7.54 7.20
N GLU A 2 -2.04 -7.15 6.31
CA GLU A 2 -1.72 -6.32 5.11
C GLU A 2 -1.00 -5.00 5.44
N ILE A 3 -1.42 -4.31 6.52
CA ILE A 3 -0.80 -3.05 6.99
C ILE A 3 0.68 -3.25 7.33
N PHE A 4 1.02 -4.28 8.12
CA PHE A 4 2.42 -4.58 8.47
C PHE A 4 3.24 -4.97 7.25
N ALA A 5 2.67 -5.72 6.29
CA ALA A 5 3.38 -6.06 5.07
C ALA A 5 3.70 -4.81 4.23
N MET A 6 2.77 -3.85 4.12
CA MET A 6 3.02 -2.56 3.48
C MET A 6 4.07 -1.72 4.23
N ALA A 7 4.00 -1.68 5.56
CA ALA A 7 4.94 -0.96 6.41
C ALA A 7 6.37 -1.52 6.28
N CYS A 8 6.53 -2.85 6.41
CA CYS A 8 7.81 -3.54 6.23
C CYS A 8 8.36 -3.36 4.82
N THR A 9 7.51 -3.44 3.78
CA THR A 9 7.95 -3.21 2.38
C THR A 9 8.45 -1.78 2.19
N ASN A 10 7.74 -0.79 2.73
CA ASN A 10 8.12 0.61 2.64
C ASN A 10 9.41 0.92 3.45
N LEU A 11 9.61 0.24 4.58
CA LEU A 11 10.85 0.34 5.36
C LEU A 11 12.03 -0.31 4.64
N ALA A 12 11.86 -1.54 4.16
CA ALA A 12 12.89 -2.26 3.41
C ALA A 12 13.34 -1.47 2.19
N ALA A 13 12.41 -0.91 1.40
CA ALA A 13 12.76 -0.07 0.25
C ALA A 13 13.64 1.14 0.61
N LYS A 14 13.50 1.71 1.83
CA LYS A 14 14.38 2.79 2.30
C LYS A 14 15.76 2.29 2.72
N ILE A 15 15.83 1.09 3.31
CA ILE A 15 17.10 0.45 3.71
C ILE A 15 17.91 0.08 2.47
N GLU A 16 17.26 -0.44 1.43
CA GLU A 16 17.87 -0.82 0.14
C GLU A 16 18.17 0.38 -0.78
N GLU A 17 18.22 1.60 -0.23
CA GLU A 17 18.48 2.86 -0.97
C GLU A 17 17.56 3.10 -2.19
N ASN A 18 16.40 2.45 -2.23
CA ASN A 18 15.47 2.46 -3.34
C ASN A 18 14.08 2.96 -2.89
N ALA A 19 14.07 4.06 -2.14
CA ALA A 19 12.86 4.58 -1.53
C ALA A 19 11.73 4.78 -2.55
N ARG A 20 10.55 4.23 -2.23
CA ARG A 20 9.32 4.37 -3.03
C ARG A 20 8.32 5.26 -2.32
N ARG A 21 7.38 5.85 -3.06
CA ARG A 21 6.28 6.59 -2.43
C ARG A 21 5.36 5.58 -1.75
N ILE A 22 4.92 5.87 -0.54
CA ILE A 22 3.99 5.01 0.19
C ILE A 22 2.69 4.74 -0.59
N ARG A 23 2.27 5.70 -1.44
CA ARG A 23 1.14 5.53 -2.35
C ARG A 23 1.35 4.35 -3.30
N ASP A 24 2.55 4.18 -3.83
CA ASP A 24 2.87 3.14 -4.81
C ASP A 24 2.79 1.76 -4.13
N VAL A 25 3.30 1.66 -2.90
CA VAL A 25 3.17 0.45 -2.06
C VAL A 25 1.68 0.13 -1.83
N ILE A 26 0.90 1.10 -1.37
CA ILE A 26 -0.54 0.89 -1.14
C ILE A 26 -1.27 0.50 -2.44
N ASN A 27 -0.92 1.10 -3.57
CA ASN A 27 -1.55 0.81 -4.85
C ASN A 27 -1.23 -0.61 -5.35
N VAL A 28 -0.01 -1.11 -5.14
CA VAL A 28 0.37 -2.49 -5.44
C VAL A 28 -0.45 -3.48 -4.61
N PHE A 29 -0.58 -3.24 -3.30
CA PHE A 29 -1.39 -4.11 -2.44
C PHE A 29 -2.88 -4.06 -2.80
N HIS A 30 -3.41 -2.87 -3.13
CA HIS A 30 -4.76 -2.69 -3.66
C HIS A 30 -4.98 -3.48 -4.95
N HIS A 31 -4.02 -3.45 -5.86
CA HIS A 31 -4.08 -4.23 -7.10
C HIS A 31 -4.04 -5.74 -6.83
N ILE A 32 -3.09 -6.22 -6.02
CA ILE A 32 -2.97 -7.64 -5.63
C ILE A 32 -4.29 -8.16 -5.04
N LYS A 33 -4.91 -7.37 -4.16
CA LYS A 33 -6.21 -7.72 -3.54
C LYS A 33 -7.33 -7.87 -4.57
N GLN A 34 -7.39 -6.99 -5.57
CA GLN A 34 -8.39 -7.05 -6.63
C GLN A 34 -8.18 -8.26 -7.54
N VAL A 35 -6.93 -8.52 -7.95
CA VAL A 35 -6.55 -9.69 -8.75
C VAL A 35 -6.92 -10.99 -8.02
N ARG A 36 -6.54 -11.13 -6.75
CA ARG A 36 -6.84 -12.32 -5.95
C ARG A 36 -8.32 -12.54 -5.70
N SER A 37 -9.13 -11.48 -5.72
CA SER A 37 -10.58 -11.57 -5.53
C SER A 37 -11.35 -11.72 -6.85
N GLY A 38 -10.66 -11.80 -7.99
CA GLY A 38 -11.29 -11.87 -9.31
C GLY A 38 -12.16 -10.65 -9.65
N LYS A 39 -11.98 -9.54 -8.92
CA LYS A 39 -12.75 -8.31 -9.13
C LYS A 39 -12.17 -7.53 -10.31
N THR A 40 -13.04 -6.77 -10.98
CA THR A 40 -12.61 -5.81 -11.99
C THR A 40 -11.64 -4.81 -11.36
N ILE A 41 -10.44 -4.70 -11.95
CA ILE A 41 -9.38 -3.80 -11.48
C ILE A 41 -9.84 -2.36 -11.64
N ARG A 42 -9.91 -1.65 -10.52
CA ARG A 42 -10.23 -0.22 -10.42
C ARG A 42 -9.05 0.53 -9.82
N PRO A 43 -8.81 1.77 -10.27
CA PRO A 43 -7.77 2.61 -9.69
C PRO A 43 -8.03 2.88 -8.21
N LEU A 44 -6.96 3.06 -7.44
CA LEU A 44 -7.05 3.52 -6.06
C LEU A 44 -7.48 4.99 -6.03
N LEU A 45 -8.61 5.28 -5.38
CA LEU A 45 -9.09 6.64 -5.18
C LEU A 45 -8.35 7.31 -4.02
N VAL A 46 -8.11 8.61 -4.14
CA VAL A 46 -7.46 9.42 -3.08
C VAL A 46 -8.57 10.06 -2.24
N ASP A 47 -9.23 9.24 -1.44
CA ASP A 47 -10.33 9.61 -0.55
C ASP A 47 -9.92 9.51 0.93
N GLN A 48 -10.86 9.71 1.86
CA GLN A 48 -10.60 9.59 3.29
C GLN A 48 -10.09 8.19 3.67
N ALA A 49 -10.62 7.14 3.05
CA ALA A 49 -10.19 5.76 3.33
C ALA A 49 -8.73 5.53 2.93
N TYR A 50 -8.25 6.16 1.84
CA TYR A 50 -6.83 6.18 1.50
C TYR A 50 -5.99 6.95 2.53
N ILE A 51 -6.45 8.11 2.99
CA ILE A 51 -5.74 8.92 3.99
C ILE A 51 -5.56 8.14 5.30
N ASP A 52 -6.64 7.51 5.76
CA ASP A 52 -6.63 6.70 6.98
C ASP A 52 -5.69 5.51 6.84
N ARG A 53 -5.79 4.78 5.71
CA ARG A 53 -4.88 3.66 5.41
C ARG A 53 -3.42 4.08 5.38
N LYS A 54 -3.12 5.21 4.74
CA LYS A 54 -1.76 5.76 4.70
C LYS A 54 -1.26 6.05 6.12
N SER A 55 -2.10 6.65 6.96
CA SER A 55 -1.77 6.97 8.36
C SER A 55 -1.47 5.69 9.16
N GLU A 56 -2.29 4.66 9.00
CA GLU A 56 -2.08 3.34 9.63
C GLU A 56 -0.74 2.73 9.20
N VAL A 57 -0.43 2.70 7.89
CA VAL A 57 0.82 2.11 7.38
C VAL A 57 2.06 2.87 7.86
N ILE A 58 1.98 4.19 8.07
CA ILE A 58 3.11 4.99 8.57
C ILE A 58 3.38 4.72 10.06
N LYS A 59 2.32 4.45 10.84
CA LYS A 59 2.40 4.28 12.30
C LYS A 59 2.64 2.84 12.74
N ALA A 60 2.44 1.87 11.84
CA ALA A 60 2.54 0.45 12.11
C ALA A 60 3.99 -0.07 12.17
#